data_AF-A0AAN0X6X9-F1
#
_entry.id   AF-A0AAN0X6X9-F1
#
_cell.length_a   1.000
_cell.length_b   1.000
_cell.length_c   1.000
_cell.angle_alpha   90.00
_cell.angle_beta   90.00
_cell.angle_gamma   90.00
#
_symmetry.space_group_name_H-M   'P 1'
#
loop_
_entity.id
_entity.type
_entity.pdbx_description
1 polymer ?
#
loop_
_entity_poly.entity_id
_entity_poly.type
_entity_poly.pdbx_seq_one_letter_code
_entity_poly.pdbx_strand_id
1 'polypeptide(L)' 'MKDVVIAAGITLRAMAKDGKFAVKSNEEKSANTVNGVAANAVGKTLSILIIAIRNTIDTG' A
#
# COMPACT_ATOMS: atom_id res chain seq x y z
N MET A 1 -9.19 -2.92 13.60
CA MET A 1 -8.09 -3.84 13.22
C MET A 1 -8.29 -4.43 11.82
N LYS A 2 -9.53 -4.79 11.44
CA LYS A 2 -9.89 -5.35 10.12
C LYS A 2 -9.34 -4.53 8.94
N ASP A 3 -9.57 -3.21 8.96
CA ASP A 3 -9.20 -2.31 7.87
C ASP A 3 -7.68 -2.17 7.69
N VAL A 4 -6.93 -2.23 8.80
CA VAL A 4 -5.45 -2.18 8.81
C VAL A 4 -4.87 -3.45 8.19
N VAL A 5 -5.45 -4.62 8.49
CA VAL A 5 -5.01 -5.90 7.92
C VAL A 5 -5.26 -5.92 6.41
N ILE A 6 -6.40 -5.40 5.96
CA ILE A 6 -6.71 -5.28 4.52
C ILE A 6 -5.73 -4.32 3.85
N ALA A 7 -5.49 -3.14 4.43
CA ALA A 7 -4.53 -2.18 3.90
C ALA A 7 -3.10 -2.76 3.83
N ALA A 8 -2.65 -3.48 4.86
CA ALA A 8 -1.36 -4.15 4.87
C ALA A 8 -1.26 -5.23 3.77
N GLY A 9 -2.32 -6.03 3.58
CA GLY A 9 -2.38 -7.02 2.51
C GLY A 9 -2.34 -6.40 1.11
N ILE A 10 -3.01 -5.27 0.91
CA ILE A 10 -2.97 -4.49 -0.33
C ILE A 10 -1.55 -3.94 -0.55
N THR A 11 -0.96 -3.31 0.46
CA THR A 11 0.41 -2.78 0.38
C THR A 11 1.41 -3.88 0.03
N LEU A 12 1.36 -5.02 0.73
CA LEU A 12 2.27 -6.12 0.48
C LEU A 12 2.08 -6.72 -0.92
N ARG A 13 0.83 -6.84 -1.37
CA ARG A 13 0.53 -7.27 -2.74
C ARG A 13 1.03 -6.28 -3.77
N ALA A 14 0.88 -4.98 -3.54
CA ALA A 14 1.32 -3.92 -4.47
C ALA A 14 2.84 -3.81 -4.58
N MET A 15 3.58 -4.08 -3.50
CA MET A 15 5.06 -4.04 -3.49
C MET A 15 5.71 -5.35 -3.97
N ALA A 16 4.96 -6.44 -4.08
CA ALA A 16 5.49 -7.70 -4.59
C ALA A 16 5.84 -7.58 -6.07
N LYS A 17 6.93 -8.24 -6.50
CA LYS A 17 7.43 -8.22 -7.89
C LYS A 17 6.35 -8.52 -8.93
N ASP A 18 5.51 -9.52 -8.65
CA ASP A 18 4.37 -9.93 -9.49
C ASP A 18 3.02 -9.48 -8.90
N GLY A 19 3.05 -8.39 -8.14
CA GLY A 19 1.91 -7.79 -7.48
C GLY A 19 0.87 -7.25 -8.45
N LYS A 20 -0.26 -7.95 -8.60
CA LYS A 20 -1.39 -7.49 -9.42
C LYS A 20 -2.70 -7.63 -8.68
N PHE A 21 -3.61 -6.70 -8.91
CA PHE A 21 -4.98 -6.75 -8.41
C PHE A 21 -5.88 -7.33 -9.50
N ALA A 22 -6.68 -8.32 -9.15
CA ALA A 22 -7.69 -8.87 -10.06
C ALA A 22 -8.80 -7.84 -10.27
N VAL A 23 -9.04 -7.46 -11.51
CA VAL A 23 -10.11 -6.53 -11.89
C VAL A 23 -10.96 -7.21 -12.95
N LYS A 24 -12.29 -7.03 -12.91
CA LYS A 24 -13.16 -7.60 -13.95
C LYS A 24 -12.79 -6.98 -15.30
N SER A 25 -12.58 -7.84 -16.29
CA SER A 25 -12.43 -7.42 -17.68
C SER A 25 -13.68 -6.62 -18.07
N ASN A 26 -13.49 -5.37 -18.53
CA ASN A 26 -14.51 -4.36 -18.88
C ASN A 26 -14.80 -3.25 -17.84
N GLU A 27 -14.02 -3.14 -16.75
CA GLU A 27 -14.05 -1.96 -15.86
C GLU A 27 -12.68 -1.26 -15.77
N GLU A 28 -12.32 -0.46 -16.79
CA GLU A 28 -11.11 0.39 -16.75
C GLU A 28 -11.07 1.33 -15.54
N LYS A 29 -12.24 1.83 -15.13
CA LYS A 29 -12.39 2.72 -13.97
C LYS A 29 -11.97 2.01 -12.67
N SER A 30 -12.23 0.70 -12.57
CA SER A 30 -11.86 -0.13 -11.43
C SER A 30 -10.36 -0.40 -11.37
N ALA A 31 -9.68 -0.50 -12.52
CA ALA A 31 -8.23 -0.62 -12.59
C ALA A 31 -7.53 0.66 -12.08
N ASN A 32 -8.07 1.83 -12.41
CA ASN A 32 -7.53 3.11 -11.94
C ASN A 32 -7.73 3.29 -10.42
N THR A 33 -8.89 2.94 -9.88
CA THR A 33 -9.14 3.03 -8.43
C THR A 33 -8.29 2.04 -7.63
N VAL A 34 -8.10 0.80 -8.08
CA VAL A 34 -7.19 -0.14 -7.36
C VAL A 34 -5.75 0.33 -7.39
N ASN A 35 -5.27 0.89 -8.51
CA ASN A 35 -3.94 1.49 -8.58
C ASN A 35 -3.79 2.70 -7.65
N GLY A 36 -4.81 3.57 -7.60
CA GLY A 36 -4.83 4.72 -6.69
C GLY A 36 -4.85 4.31 -5.21
N VAL A 37 -5.57 3.25 -4.87
CA VAL A 37 -5.59 2.69 -3.50
C VAL A 37 -4.26 2.03 -3.16
N ALA A 38 -3.70 1.23 -4.08
CA ALA A 38 -2.41 0.58 -3.92
C ALA A 38 -1.27 1.59 -3.72
N ALA A 39 -1.19 2.62 -4.57
CA ALA A 39 -0.18 3.67 -4.46
C ALA A 39 -0.31 4.45 -3.14
N ASN A 40 -1.54 4.78 -2.71
CA ASN A 40 -1.77 5.45 -1.42
C ASN A 40 -1.37 4.56 -0.23
N ALA A 41 -1.69 3.27 -0.28
CA ALA A 41 -1.34 2.34 0.78
C ALA A 41 0.18 2.18 0.91
N VAL A 42 0.89 2.03 -0.21
CA VAL A 42 2.36 2.01 -0.25
C VAL A 42 2.95 3.32 0.26
N GLY A 43 2.46 4.47 -0.20
CA GLY A 43 2.92 5.79 0.23
C GLY A 43 2.78 6.00 1.74
N LYS A 44 1.61 5.67 2.31
CA LYS A 44 1.37 5.76 3.77
C LYS A 44 2.32 4.86 4.56
N THR A 45 2.52 3.62 4.10
CA THR A 45 3.37 2.65 4.78
C THR A 45 4.83 3.09 4.77
N LEU A 46 5.30 3.63 3.64
CA LEU A 46 6.63 4.20 3.51
C LEU A 46 6.80 5.44 4.40
N SER A 47 5.83 6.35 4.44
CA SER A 47 5.88 7.52 5.32
C SER A 47 6.00 7.14 6.80
N ILE A 48 5.24 6.13 7.25
CA ILE A 48 5.32 5.63 8.63
C ILE A 48 6.71 5.05 8.90
N LEU A 49 7.26 4.25 7.98
CA LEU A 49 8.60 3.68 8.11
C LEU A 49 9.67 4.77 8.23
N ILE A 50 9.61 5.81 7.40
CA ILE A 50 10.55 6.94 7.45
C ILE A 50 10.48 7.67 8.80
N ILE A 51 9.27 7.88 9.34
CA ILE A 51 9.10 8.49 10.66
C ILE A 51 9.70 7.59 11.75
N ALA A 52 9.41 6.28 11.72
CA ALA A 52 9.94 5.34 12.69
C ALA A 52 11.47 5.29 12.70
N ILE A 53 12.09 5.29 11.52
CA ILE A 53 13.55 5.33 11.37
C ILE A 53 14.10 6.64 11.93
N ARG A 54 13.52 7.79 11.56
CA ARG A 54 13.97 9.10 12.08
C ARG A 54 13.87 9.17 13.60
N ASN A 55 12.75 8.74 14.18
CA ASN A 55 12.58 8.72 15.62
C ASN A 55 13.62 7.82 16.30
N THR A 56 13.95 6.68 15.69
CA THR A 56 14.98 5.77 16.23
C THR A 56 16.37 6.42 16.23
N ILE A 57 16.70 7.16 15.16
CA ILE A 57 17.96 7.91 15.03
C ILE A 57 18.00 9.09 16.01
N ASP A 58 16.90 9.84 16.15
CA ASP A 58 16.80 11.01 17.04
C ASP A 58 16.89 10.63 18.53
N THR A 59 16.47 9.42 18.88
CA THR A 59 16.59 8.89 20.25
C THR A 59 17.94 8.25 20.58
N GLY A 60 18.82 8.07 19.58
CA GLY A 60 20.13 7.43 19.73
C GLY A 60 21.24 8.45 19.89
#